data_AF-A0A182U9V4-F1
#
_entry.id   AF-A0A182U9V4-F1
#
_cell.length_a   1.000
_cell.length_b   1.000
_cell.length_c   1.000
_cell.angle_alpha   90.00
_cell.angle_beta   90.00
_cell.angle_gamma   90.00
#
_symmetry.space_group_name_H-M   'P 1'
#
loop_
_entity.id
_entity.type
_entity.pdbx_description
1 polymer ?
#
loop_
_entity_poly.entity_id
_entity_poly.type
_entity_poly.pdbx_seq_one_letter_code
_entity_poly.pdbx_strand_id
1 'polypeptide(L)'
;MATGTTTNGRLMFTQTSCYLCSEWLDDSDVEIHLRKCRRQQTVCPNRCGAIVAKKDLQLHSNTCPKSYGMESSNEPSNEYVTPPNEEQAGEELSVEQVLQTLENDISSIQLLQTAQKEKHTDVQSELGHLKNYYDVSHRWTGKVYESIVAMYKMCYQDKMQHSLDISGLREQLKGTSEWRTDITNRIDALEKTLFFLKQDRAAIEQEAAVSCLTQQAAALSMGPDDGQQPSTSKACQPLTLSELNNAPYHTLPAGSSDSTSSSSSMEPVVEVKGPIKEILDDIHKYQLKLNYNQKDIMIRLFECEERMVELENTLKKCRRETYHTKQRTEELQTNMLMANNRGTPASENGHVMWRIDNFANRLQQSKELETMMKGPIFTNHPYGYMLQLEASLYGIGTWRGRNLIAGLTILPGPYDELLEWPCRLSATICVRDQAANQAEAVPIYKPIVAKVKGQRDKNQHYVYVPHDQLYSRGYVKKDTLFLEVFVGEEGSGSSEL
;
A
#
# COMPACT_ATOMS: atom_id res chain seq x y z
N MET A 1 37.98 35.07 17.82
CA MET A 1 37.69 34.48 19.15
C MET A 1 36.22 34.05 19.09
N ALA A 2 35.87 32.81 18.70
CA ALA A 2 35.93 31.59 19.52
C ALA A 2 35.51 31.93 20.96
N THR A 3 34.34 31.52 21.45
CA THR A 3 34.01 30.12 21.76
C THR A 3 32.51 29.84 21.67
N GLY A 4 32.16 28.74 21.00
CA GLY A 4 30.83 28.14 21.08
C GLY A 4 30.69 27.24 22.31
N THR A 5 29.46 27.13 22.80
CA THR A 5 29.02 26.03 23.67
C THR A 5 27.71 25.51 23.11
N THR A 6 27.83 24.52 22.23
CA THR A 6 26.77 23.62 21.80
C THR A 6 26.46 22.67 22.96
N THR A 7 25.38 22.93 23.70
CA THR A 7 24.78 21.89 24.55
C THR A 7 23.89 21.03 23.68
N ASN A 8 24.42 19.88 23.26
CA ASN A 8 23.67 18.79 22.67
C ASN A 8 22.51 18.42 23.61
N GLY A 9 21.29 18.84 23.26
CA GLY A 9 20.06 18.33 23.85
C GLY A 9 19.87 16.88 23.42
N ARG A 10 20.49 15.95 24.15
CA ARG A 10 20.24 14.51 24.02
C ARG A 10 18.77 14.29 24.41
N LEU A 11 17.92 13.98 23.42
CA LEU A 11 16.58 13.48 23.67
C LEU A 11 16.70 12.16 24.43
N MET A 12 16.55 12.22 25.75
CA MET A 12 16.41 11.04 26.62
C MET A 12 14.91 10.74 26.70
N PHE A 13 14.36 10.09 25.68
CA PHE A 13 13.06 9.43 25.79
C PHE A 13 13.30 8.00 26.21
N THR A 14 13.58 7.80 27.49
CA THR A 14 13.57 6.48 28.09
C THR A 14 12.37 6.42 29.03
N GLN A 15 11.22 6.16 28.40
CA GLN A 15 10.00 5.82 29.11
C GLN A 15 9.89 4.30 29.12
N THR A 16 9.73 3.74 30.31
CA THR A 16 9.63 2.30 30.53
C THR A 16 8.24 1.97 31.05
N SER A 17 7.56 1.02 30.41
CA SER A 17 6.25 0.56 30.85
C SER A 17 6.38 -0.31 32.11
N CYS A 18 5.59 -0.02 33.14
CA CYS A 18 5.47 -0.88 34.31
C CYS A 18 4.92 -2.26 33.89
N TYR A 19 5.66 -3.34 34.13
CA TYR A 19 5.26 -4.70 33.75
C TYR A 19 4.04 -5.24 34.53
N LEU A 20 3.59 -4.55 35.60
CA LEU A 20 2.44 -4.94 36.42
C LEU A 20 1.13 -4.25 36.00
N CYS A 21 1.19 -2.99 35.54
CA CYS A 21 -0.01 -2.20 35.17
C CYS A 21 0.02 -1.58 33.78
N SER A 22 1.12 -1.74 33.03
CA SER A 22 1.33 -1.22 31.68
C SER A 22 1.25 0.32 31.58
N GLU A 23 1.42 1.03 32.69
CA GLU A 23 1.56 2.49 32.72
C GLU A 23 2.97 2.90 32.27
N TRP A 24 3.06 3.89 31.38
CA TRP A 24 4.33 4.40 30.84
C TRP A 24 4.89 5.48 31.77
N LEU A 25 6.12 5.28 32.24
CA LEU A 25 6.76 6.09 33.28
C LEU A 25 8.15 6.50 32.82
N ASP A 26 8.63 7.64 33.27
CA ASP A 26 10.02 8.04 33.06
C ASP A 26 10.95 7.10 33.87
N ASP A 27 12.12 6.75 33.33
CA ASP A 27 13.02 5.77 33.94
C ASP A 27 13.39 6.04 35.41
N SER A 28 13.46 7.32 35.83
CA SER A 28 13.69 7.70 37.22
C SER A 28 12.57 7.30 38.17
N ASP A 29 11.36 7.16 37.64
CA ASP A 29 10.12 7.01 38.41
C ASP A 29 9.63 5.56 38.40
N VAL A 30 10.16 4.71 37.51
CA VAL A 30 9.80 3.28 37.41
C VAL A 30 10.00 2.57 38.74
N GLU A 31 11.14 2.77 39.41
CA GLU A 31 11.44 2.09 40.67
C GLU A 31 10.50 2.55 41.80
N ILE A 32 10.17 3.85 41.83
CA ILE A 32 9.23 4.43 42.80
C ILE A 32 7.81 3.92 42.55
N HIS A 33 7.41 3.85 41.29
CA HIS A 33 6.12 3.32 40.87
C HIS A 33 5.99 1.84 41.21
N LEU A 34 7.01 1.01 40.92
CA LEU A 34 6.96 -0.43 41.21
C LEU A 34 6.71 -0.71 42.70
N ARG A 35 7.26 0.11 43.61
CA ARG A 35 7.01 0.00 45.06
C ARG A 35 5.58 0.37 45.48
N LYS A 36 4.92 1.25 44.71
CA LYS A 36 3.57 1.77 44.99
C LYS A 36 2.50 1.25 44.02
N CYS A 37 2.87 0.36 43.10
CA CYS A 37 1.99 -0.08 42.02
C CYS A 37 0.76 -0.77 42.60
N ARG A 38 -0.43 -0.26 42.25
CA ARG A 38 -1.69 -0.78 42.79
C ARG A 38 -1.97 -2.22 42.35
N ARG A 39 -1.36 -2.69 41.25
CA ARG A 39 -1.47 -4.07 40.76
C ARG A 39 -0.41 -5.01 41.35
N GLN A 40 0.51 -4.50 42.18
CA GLN A 40 1.46 -5.34 42.90
C GLN A 40 0.69 -6.29 43.83
N GLN A 41 1.03 -7.58 43.73
CA GLN A 41 0.49 -8.61 44.60
C GLN A 41 1.12 -8.53 45.98
N THR A 42 0.29 -8.58 47.01
CA THR A 42 0.72 -8.59 48.40
C THR A 42 -0.06 -9.64 49.17
N VAL A 43 0.57 -10.25 50.17
CA VAL A 43 -0.11 -11.20 51.06
C VAL A 43 -1.09 -10.41 51.93
N CYS A 44 -2.28 -10.95 52.13
CA CYS A 44 -3.27 -10.34 53.02
C CYS A 44 -2.65 -10.05 54.41
N PRO A 45 -2.78 -8.82 54.95
CA PRO A 45 -2.28 -8.44 56.28
C PRO A 45 -2.82 -9.35 57.40
N ASN A 46 -4.04 -9.86 57.25
CA ASN A 46 -4.68 -10.78 58.20
C ASN A 46 -4.14 -12.22 58.05
N ARG A 47 -3.17 -12.45 57.15
CA ARG A 47 -2.50 -13.73 56.88
C ARG A 47 -3.46 -14.89 56.61
N CYS A 48 -4.54 -14.64 55.87
CA CYS A 48 -5.47 -15.67 55.43
C CYS A 48 -4.92 -16.57 54.30
N GLY A 49 -3.66 -16.37 53.89
CA GLY A 49 -3.03 -17.09 52.79
C GLY A 49 -3.33 -16.51 51.40
N ALA A 50 -4.30 -15.60 51.28
CA ALA A 50 -4.63 -14.95 50.02
C ALA A 50 -3.54 -13.96 49.59
N ILE A 51 -3.15 -14.04 48.32
CA ILE A 51 -2.28 -13.07 47.63
C ILE A 51 -3.20 -12.18 46.79
N VAL A 52 -3.29 -10.91 47.15
CA VAL A 52 -4.27 -9.96 46.59
C VAL A 52 -3.53 -8.76 46.01
N ALA A 53 -4.00 -8.23 44.88
CA ALA A 53 -3.48 -6.98 44.34
C ALA A 53 -3.76 -5.83 45.31
N LYS A 54 -2.80 -4.91 45.52
CA LYS A 54 -2.94 -3.77 46.46
C LYS A 54 -4.24 -2.97 46.27
N LYS A 55 -4.72 -2.79 45.04
CA LYS A 55 -6.01 -2.11 44.75
C LYS A 55 -7.23 -2.82 45.34
N ASP A 56 -7.21 -4.15 45.37
CA ASP A 56 -8.35 -4.99 45.75
C ASP A 56 -8.24 -5.40 47.23
N LEU A 57 -7.19 -4.95 47.93
CA LEU A 57 -6.91 -5.33 49.32
C LEU A 57 -7.97 -4.83 50.30
N GLN A 58 -8.53 -3.63 50.07
CA GLN A 58 -9.63 -3.10 50.87
C GLN A 58 -10.90 -3.94 50.73
N LEU A 59 -11.25 -4.32 49.49
CA LEU A 59 -12.41 -5.16 49.21
C LEU A 59 -12.23 -6.56 49.81
N HIS A 60 -11.04 -7.14 49.66
CA HIS A 60 -10.69 -8.40 50.29
C HIS A 60 -10.68 -8.30 51.81
N SER A 61 -10.20 -7.21 52.40
CA SER A 61 -10.20 -7.01 53.86
C SER A 61 -11.61 -7.06 54.45
N ASN A 62 -12.62 -6.63 53.69
CA ASN A 62 -14.02 -6.63 54.10
C ASN A 62 -14.69 -8.02 53.97
N THR A 63 -14.10 -8.92 53.18
CA THR A 63 -14.58 -10.29 52.96
C THR A 63 -13.57 -11.33 53.44
N CYS A 64 -12.56 -10.90 54.19
CA CYS A 64 -11.43 -11.72 54.55
C CYS A 64 -11.91 -12.80 55.55
N PRO A 65 -11.68 -14.09 55.27
CA PRO A 65 -12.11 -15.16 56.19
C PRO A 65 -11.54 -15.00 57.61
N LYS A 66 -10.41 -14.30 57.76
CA LYS A 66 -9.76 -14.01 59.04
C LYS A 66 -10.19 -12.69 59.70
N SER A 67 -10.93 -11.80 59.02
CA SER A 67 -11.48 -10.58 59.65
C SER A 67 -12.83 -10.81 60.32
N TYR A 68 -13.51 -11.93 60.02
CA TYR A 68 -14.70 -12.42 60.71
C TYR A 68 -14.34 -13.59 61.64
N GLY A 69 -13.54 -13.33 62.68
CA GLY A 69 -13.51 -14.18 63.88
C GLY A 69 -13.09 -15.65 63.69
N MET A 70 -12.11 -15.93 62.83
CA MET A 70 -11.30 -17.15 62.93
C MET A 70 -9.84 -16.76 63.03
N GLU A 71 -9.40 -16.35 64.23
CA GLU A 71 -8.00 -16.10 64.50
C GLU A 71 -7.31 -17.35 65.06
N SER A 72 -6.22 -17.73 64.39
CA SER A 72 -5.02 -18.10 65.12
C SER A 72 -3.85 -17.38 64.43
N SER A 73 -3.29 -16.42 65.15
CA SER A 73 -2.30 -15.45 64.66
C SER A 73 -0.97 -15.58 65.40
N ASN A 74 0.10 -15.67 64.61
CA ASN A 74 1.45 -15.06 64.75
C ASN A 74 2.18 -14.99 66.11
N GLU A 75 3.36 -15.62 66.11
CA GLU A 75 4.74 -15.11 66.38
C GLU A 75 4.95 -13.61 66.80
N PRO A 76 6.08 -13.29 67.48
CA PRO A 76 6.11 -12.71 68.83
C PRO A 76 6.63 -11.27 68.92
N SER A 77 6.33 -10.56 70.02
CA SER A 77 7.29 -9.69 70.73
C SER A 77 6.86 -9.42 72.18
N ASN A 78 7.70 -9.86 73.10
CA ASN A 78 7.88 -9.48 74.51
C ASN A 78 7.12 -8.24 75.04
N GLU A 79 6.24 -8.41 76.04
CA GLU A 79 6.57 -8.19 77.46
C GLU A 79 5.36 -8.51 78.37
N TYR A 80 5.58 -9.47 79.28
CA TYR A 80 4.91 -9.75 80.56
C TYR A 80 3.45 -9.31 80.80
N VAL A 81 2.53 -10.28 80.87
CA VAL A 81 1.65 -10.51 82.04
C VAL A 81 1.32 -12.01 82.14
N THR A 82 1.44 -12.55 83.36
CA THR A 82 1.18 -13.93 83.82
C THR A 82 -0.23 -14.48 83.54
N PRO A 83 -0.40 -15.81 83.45
CA PRO A 83 -1.64 -16.46 83.04
C PRO A 83 -2.61 -16.69 84.21
N PRO A 84 -3.93 -16.77 83.97
CA PRO A 84 -4.84 -17.48 84.86
C PRO A 84 -5.26 -18.84 84.26
N ASN A 85 -4.93 -19.87 85.03
CA ASN A 85 -5.59 -21.17 85.20
C ASN A 85 -6.15 -21.91 83.97
N GLU A 86 -5.41 -22.96 83.63
CA GLU A 86 -5.91 -24.20 83.04
C GLU A 86 -7.01 -24.80 83.91
N GLU A 87 -8.25 -24.82 83.41
CA GLU A 87 -9.28 -25.84 83.71
C GLU A 87 -10.55 -25.50 82.90
N GLN A 88 -10.62 -25.94 81.63
CA GLN A 88 -11.87 -26.36 80.97
C GLN A 88 -11.61 -26.89 79.54
N ALA A 89 -11.72 -28.22 79.43
CA ALA A 89 -12.20 -29.01 78.29
C ALA A 89 -11.77 -28.57 76.88
N GLY A 90 -10.64 -29.12 76.41
CA GLY A 90 -10.48 -29.40 74.98
C GLY A 90 -11.41 -30.53 74.59
N GLU A 91 -12.40 -30.27 73.74
CA GLU A 91 -13.00 -31.34 72.94
C GLU A 91 -11.91 -31.87 72.01
N GLU A 92 -11.34 -33.03 72.34
CA GLU A 92 -10.55 -33.80 71.38
C GLU A 92 -11.46 -34.11 70.19
N LEU A 93 -11.22 -33.46 69.04
CA LEU A 93 -11.91 -33.82 67.81
C LEU A 93 -11.74 -35.32 67.59
N SER A 94 -12.86 -36.02 67.37
CA SER A 94 -12.80 -37.45 67.16
C SER A 94 -11.96 -37.75 65.90
N VAL A 95 -11.33 -38.92 65.88
CA VAL A 95 -10.58 -39.38 64.69
C VAL A 95 -11.43 -39.28 63.42
N GLU A 96 -12.74 -39.47 63.54
CA GLU A 96 -13.72 -39.35 62.47
C GLU A 96 -13.89 -37.90 61.97
N GLN A 97 -13.87 -36.90 62.85
CA GLN A 97 -13.91 -35.48 62.46
C GLN A 97 -12.61 -35.03 61.79
N VAL A 98 -11.46 -35.55 62.23
CA VAL A 98 -10.16 -35.30 61.58
C VAL A 98 -10.12 -35.93 60.19
N LEU A 99 -10.59 -37.17 60.05
CA LEU A 99 -10.71 -37.84 58.75
C LEU A 99 -11.65 -37.07 57.81
N GLN A 100 -12.81 -36.61 58.30
CA GLN A 100 -13.75 -35.82 57.50
C GLN A 100 -13.15 -34.49 57.01
N THR A 101 -12.34 -33.84 57.84
CA THR A 101 -11.64 -32.59 57.46
C THR A 101 -10.59 -32.86 56.38
N LEU A 102 -9.81 -33.94 56.53
CA LEU A 102 -8.83 -34.36 55.53
C LEU A 102 -9.48 -34.77 54.21
N GLU A 103 -10.63 -35.44 54.23
CA GLU A 103 -11.39 -35.79 53.02
C GLU A 103 -11.89 -34.55 52.27
N ASN A 104 -12.34 -33.52 53.01
CA ASN A 104 -12.78 -32.25 52.44
C ASN A 104 -11.60 -31.46 51.84
N ASP A 105 -10.44 -31.47 52.50
CA ASP A 105 -9.22 -30.85 52.00
C ASP A 105 -8.70 -31.56 50.75
N ILE A 106 -8.70 -32.89 50.73
CA ILE A 106 -8.33 -33.70 49.56
C ILE A 106 -9.27 -33.39 48.39
N SER A 107 -10.58 -33.29 48.62
CA SER A 107 -11.56 -32.93 47.60
C SER A 107 -11.33 -31.51 47.06
N SER A 108 -11.00 -30.56 47.94
CA SER A 108 -10.69 -29.18 47.54
C SER A 108 -9.40 -29.09 46.72
N ILE A 109 -8.37 -29.87 47.08
CA ILE A 109 -7.11 -29.96 46.33
C ILE A 109 -7.35 -30.58 44.95
N GLN A 110 -8.19 -31.60 44.85
CA GLN A 110 -8.55 -32.23 43.58
C GLN A 110 -9.25 -31.24 42.64
N LEU A 111 -10.17 -30.42 43.15
CA LEU A 111 -10.84 -29.35 42.39
C LEU A 111 -9.87 -28.26 41.91
N LEU A 112 -8.93 -27.86 42.76
CA LEU A 112 -7.89 -26.90 42.36
C LEU A 112 -6.95 -27.51 41.31
N GLN A 113 -6.66 -28.81 41.40
CA GLN A 113 -5.83 -29.52 40.44
C GLN A 113 -6.53 -29.67 39.08
N THR A 114 -7.83 -29.91 39.04
CA THR A 114 -8.60 -29.92 37.78
C THR A 114 -8.65 -28.54 37.15
N ALA A 115 -8.94 -27.49 37.93
CA ALA A 115 -8.94 -26.11 37.43
C ALA A 115 -7.55 -25.66 36.92
N GLN A 116 -6.46 -26.11 37.55
CA GLN A 116 -5.10 -25.85 37.04
C GLN A 116 -4.77 -26.64 35.77
N LYS A 117 -5.23 -27.90 35.67
CA LYS A 117 -5.08 -28.70 34.45
C LYS A 117 -5.80 -28.06 33.27
N GLU A 118 -7.02 -27.57 33.46
CA GLU A 118 -7.80 -26.85 32.44
C GLU A 118 -7.07 -25.59 31.96
N LYS A 119 -6.57 -24.75 32.88
CA LYS A 119 -5.76 -23.58 32.52
C LYS A 119 -4.49 -23.94 31.78
N HIS A 120 -3.81 -25.02 32.18
CA HIS A 120 -2.61 -25.48 31.48
C HIS A 120 -2.93 -25.99 30.07
N THR A 121 -4.05 -26.70 29.88
CA THR A 121 -4.49 -27.13 28.56
C THR A 121 -4.86 -25.96 27.66
N ASP A 122 -5.48 -24.91 28.21
CA ASP A 122 -5.80 -23.69 27.47
C ASP A 122 -4.53 -22.98 26.99
N VAL A 123 -3.59 -22.71 27.89
CA VAL A 123 -2.30 -22.09 27.56
C VAL A 123 -1.52 -22.93 26.54
N GLN A 124 -1.55 -24.25 26.68
CA GLN A 124 -0.87 -25.15 25.75
C GLN A 124 -1.52 -25.15 24.35
N SER A 125 -2.84 -25.00 24.27
CA SER A 125 -3.55 -24.82 23.00
C SER A 125 -3.19 -23.47 22.36
N GLU A 126 -3.13 -22.39 23.13
CA GLU A 126 -2.74 -21.05 22.67
C GLU A 126 -1.30 -21.03 22.14
N LEU A 127 -0.39 -21.69 22.84
CA LEU A 127 1.01 -21.82 22.41
C LEU A 127 1.12 -22.64 21.12
N GLY A 128 0.28 -23.66 20.94
CA GLY A 128 0.14 -24.39 19.68
C GLY A 128 -0.37 -23.52 18.53
N HIS A 129 -1.37 -22.69 18.77
CA HIS A 129 -1.87 -21.72 17.78
C HIS A 129 -0.82 -20.67 17.40
N LEU A 130 -0.10 -20.12 18.38
CA LEU A 130 0.95 -19.13 18.15
C LEU A 130 2.14 -19.72 17.37
N LYS A 131 2.52 -20.96 17.65
CA LYS A 131 3.58 -21.66 16.91
C LYS A 131 3.19 -21.91 15.45
N ASN A 132 1.98 -22.42 15.21
CA ASN A 132 1.46 -22.60 13.85
C ASN A 132 1.39 -21.26 13.09
N TYR A 133 1.07 -20.17 13.79
CA TYR A 133 1.09 -18.83 13.21
C TYR A 133 2.51 -18.35 12.87
N TYR A 134 3.47 -18.53 13.77
CA TYR A 134 4.88 -18.23 13.50
C TYR A 134 5.36 -18.97 12.25
N ASP A 135 5.02 -20.25 12.11
CA ASP A 135 5.41 -21.05 10.95
C ASP A 135 4.77 -20.57 9.64
N VAL A 136 3.47 -20.22 9.67
CA VAL A 136 2.77 -19.67 8.49
C VAL A 136 3.29 -18.27 8.13
N SER A 137 3.48 -17.41 9.12
CA SER A 137 4.02 -16.05 8.96
C SER A 137 5.44 -16.11 8.39
N HIS A 138 6.32 -16.93 8.98
CA HIS A 138 7.69 -17.10 8.54
C HIS A 138 7.78 -17.64 7.10
N ARG A 139 6.94 -18.63 6.74
CA ARG A 139 6.82 -19.13 5.36
C ARG A 139 6.37 -18.05 4.39
N TRP A 140 5.45 -17.17 4.80
CA TRP A 140 5.00 -16.06 3.97
C TRP A 140 6.07 -14.99 3.80
N THR A 141 6.76 -14.60 4.88
CA THR A 141 7.91 -13.68 4.82
C THR A 141 8.97 -14.20 3.85
N GLY A 142 9.22 -15.51 3.86
CA GLY A 142 10.10 -16.16 2.87
C GLY A 142 9.59 -15.98 1.43
N LYS A 143 8.33 -16.32 1.14
CA LYS A 143 7.75 -16.17 -0.22
C LYS A 143 7.70 -14.73 -0.71
N VAL A 144 7.39 -13.78 0.17
CA VAL A 144 7.38 -12.35 -0.14
C VAL A 144 8.80 -11.88 -0.45
N TYR A 145 9.77 -12.27 0.37
CA TYR A 145 11.17 -11.95 0.14
C TYR A 145 11.66 -12.53 -1.21
N GLU A 146 11.37 -13.81 -1.50
CA GLU A 146 11.67 -14.43 -2.79
C GLU A 146 11.03 -13.68 -3.96
N SER A 147 9.76 -13.27 -3.82
CA SER A 147 9.03 -12.51 -4.85
C SER A 147 9.62 -11.12 -5.08
N ILE A 148 9.99 -10.41 -4.00
CA ILE A 148 10.66 -9.11 -4.08
C ILE A 148 12.03 -9.25 -4.75
N VAL A 149 12.82 -10.26 -4.37
CA VAL A 149 14.14 -10.52 -4.96
C VAL A 149 14.00 -10.87 -6.45
N ALA A 150 13.01 -11.69 -6.83
CA ALA A 150 12.73 -12.02 -8.22
C ALA A 150 12.35 -10.77 -9.03
N MET A 151 11.45 -9.93 -8.51
CA MET A 151 11.07 -8.65 -9.12
C MET A 151 12.27 -7.72 -9.26
N TYR A 152 13.10 -7.59 -8.23
CA TYR A 152 14.29 -6.75 -8.26
C TYR A 152 15.28 -7.23 -9.32
N LYS A 153 15.51 -8.54 -9.40
CA LYS A 153 16.38 -9.16 -10.41
C LYS A 153 15.86 -8.89 -11.83
N MET A 154 14.55 -9.06 -12.06
CA MET A 154 13.94 -8.79 -13.35
C MET A 154 14.02 -7.31 -13.74
N CYS A 155 13.70 -6.40 -12.82
CA CYS A 155 13.78 -4.96 -13.05
C CYS A 155 15.23 -4.51 -13.33
N TYR A 156 16.21 -5.10 -12.63
CA TYR A 156 17.61 -4.85 -12.89
C TYR A 156 18.06 -5.35 -14.27
N GLN A 157 17.67 -6.56 -14.64
CA GLN A 157 17.94 -7.14 -15.97
C GLN A 157 17.31 -6.30 -17.09
N ASP A 158 16.06 -5.87 -16.91
CA ASP A 158 15.34 -5.01 -17.85
C ASP A 158 16.02 -3.65 -18.03
N LYS A 159 16.38 -3.01 -16.91
CA LYS A 159 17.12 -1.74 -16.92
C LYS A 159 18.46 -1.87 -17.65
N MET A 160 19.19 -2.97 -17.44
CA MET A 160 20.44 -3.23 -18.14
C MET A 160 20.21 -3.42 -19.64
N GLN A 161 19.20 -4.22 -20.02
CA GLN A 161 18.86 -4.48 -21.42
C GLN A 161 18.47 -3.20 -22.14
N HIS A 162 17.57 -2.39 -21.56
CA HIS A 162 17.17 -1.09 -22.09
C HIS A 162 18.37 -0.13 -22.24
N SER A 163 19.30 -0.14 -21.28
CA SER A 163 20.52 0.67 -21.37
C SER A 163 21.40 0.27 -22.57
N LEU A 164 21.52 -1.03 -22.84
CA LEU A 164 22.27 -1.55 -23.98
C LEU A 164 21.57 -1.22 -25.30
N ASP A 165 20.25 -1.43 -25.39
CA ASP A 165 19.47 -1.14 -26.59
C ASP A 165 19.47 0.36 -26.92
N ILE A 166 19.31 1.24 -25.92
CA ILE A 166 19.43 2.70 -26.10
C ILE A 166 20.84 3.07 -26.60
N SER A 167 21.89 2.44 -26.08
CA SER A 167 23.26 2.67 -26.55
C SER A 167 23.45 2.23 -28.00
N GLY A 168 22.90 1.07 -28.38
CA GLY A 168 22.94 0.57 -29.75
C GLY A 168 22.22 1.48 -30.74
N LEU A 169 21.03 1.96 -30.37
CA LEU A 169 20.26 2.92 -31.17
C LEU A 169 21.00 4.26 -31.35
N ARG A 170 21.70 4.74 -30.31
CA ARG A 170 22.54 5.96 -30.42
C ARG A 170 23.69 5.77 -31.40
N GLU A 171 24.35 4.62 -31.37
CA GLU A 171 25.45 4.33 -32.31
C GLU A 171 24.93 4.22 -33.76
N GLN A 172 23.77 3.57 -33.96
CA GLN A 172 23.13 3.52 -35.27
C GLN A 172 22.72 4.91 -35.78
N LEU A 173 22.18 5.77 -34.91
CA LEU A 173 21.81 7.13 -35.26
C LEU A 173 23.04 7.94 -35.70
N LYS A 174 24.16 7.79 -34.97
CA LYS A 174 25.44 8.43 -35.31
C LYS A 174 25.94 7.96 -36.67
N GLY A 175 26.00 6.66 -36.92
CA GLY A 175 26.39 6.13 -38.24
C GLY A 175 25.45 6.57 -39.37
N THR A 176 24.16 6.78 -39.08
CA THR A 176 23.19 7.33 -40.04
C THR A 176 23.45 8.80 -40.33
N SER A 177 23.81 9.60 -39.33
CA SER A 177 24.19 11.00 -39.53
C SER A 177 25.49 11.14 -40.33
N GLU A 178 26.46 10.27 -40.08
CA GLU A 178 27.74 10.25 -40.80
C GLU A 178 27.53 9.88 -42.27
N TRP A 179 26.79 8.80 -42.54
CA TRP A 179 26.43 8.39 -43.90
C TRP A 179 25.64 9.46 -44.65
N ARG A 180 24.68 10.12 -43.99
CA ARG A 180 23.92 11.23 -44.60
C ARG A 180 24.85 12.37 -45.00
N THR A 181 25.78 12.73 -44.12
CA THR A 181 26.76 13.81 -44.39
C THR A 181 27.66 13.44 -45.57
N ASP A 182 28.12 12.18 -45.65
CA ASP A 182 28.90 11.67 -46.79
C ASP A 182 28.13 11.78 -48.12
N ILE A 183 26.89 11.29 -48.16
CA ILE A 183 26.05 11.37 -49.35
C ILE A 183 25.77 12.82 -49.75
N THR A 184 25.46 13.70 -48.79
CA THR A 184 25.28 15.14 -49.05
C THR A 184 26.53 15.76 -49.66
N ASN A 185 27.71 15.49 -49.09
CA ASN A 185 28.98 16.00 -49.63
C ASN A 185 29.25 15.51 -51.07
N ARG A 186 28.91 14.25 -51.37
CA ARG A 186 29.05 13.67 -52.72
C ARG A 186 28.11 14.33 -53.72
N ILE A 187 26.86 14.61 -53.31
CA ILE A 187 25.89 15.33 -54.14
C ILE A 187 26.36 16.77 -54.37
N ASP A 188 26.79 17.49 -53.34
CA ASP A 188 27.31 18.86 -53.47
C ASP A 188 28.51 18.94 -54.43
N ALA A 189 29.38 17.92 -54.42
CA ALA A 189 30.51 17.84 -55.34
C ALA A 189 30.05 17.65 -56.81
N LEU A 190 29.02 16.85 -57.03
CA LEU A 190 28.40 16.67 -58.35
C LEU A 190 27.70 17.94 -58.84
N GLU A 191 27.00 18.65 -57.97
CA GLU A 191 26.37 19.94 -58.30
C GLU A 191 27.40 20.98 -58.72
N LYS A 192 28.54 21.05 -58.01
CA LYS A 192 29.67 21.92 -58.38
C LYS A 192 30.25 21.56 -59.75
N THR A 193 30.46 20.27 -60.03
CA THR A 193 30.97 19.86 -61.35
C THR A 193 29.97 20.15 -62.47
N LEU A 194 28.68 19.93 -62.23
CA LEU A 194 27.61 20.31 -63.16
C LEU A 194 27.57 21.82 -63.42
N PHE A 195 27.79 22.64 -62.39
CA PHE A 195 27.87 24.09 -62.53
C PHE A 195 29.00 24.52 -63.47
N PHE A 196 30.22 24.00 -63.26
CA PHE A 196 31.36 24.31 -64.12
C PHE A 196 31.15 23.80 -65.56
N LEU A 197 30.63 22.59 -65.75
CA LEU A 197 30.32 22.06 -67.08
C LEU A 197 29.28 22.90 -67.84
N LYS A 198 28.27 23.44 -67.14
CA LYS A 198 27.29 24.38 -67.73
C LYS A 198 27.95 25.69 -68.12
N GLN A 199 28.88 26.19 -67.32
CA GLN A 199 29.63 27.42 -67.59
C GLN A 199 30.57 27.26 -68.80
N ASP A 200 31.32 26.16 -68.88
CA ASP A 200 32.19 25.84 -70.00
C ASP A 200 31.40 25.67 -71.30
N ARG A 201 30.25 25.00 -71.23
CA ARG A 201 29.34 24.86 -72.39
C ARG A 201 28.82 26.21 -72.86
N ALA A 202 28.43 27.10 -71.96
CA ALA A 202 27.99 28.45 -72.32
C ALA A 202 29.12 29.26 -72.98
N ALA A 203 30.36 29.12 -72.50
CA ALA A 203 31.53 29.77 -73.12
C ALA A 203 31.80 29.24 -74.54
N ILE A 204 31.73 27.92 -74.75
CA ILE A 204 31.90 27.29 -76.07
C ILE A 204 30.78 27.72 -77.04
N GLU A 205 29.53 27.74 -76.58
CA GLU A 205 28.39 28.19 -77.40
C GLU A 205 28.55 29.68 -77.79
N GLN A 206 29.10 30.50 -76.91
CA GLN A 206 29.39 31.91 -77.17
C GLN A 206 30.57 32.10 -78.14
N GLU A 207 31.67 31.35 -78.01
CA GLU A 207 32.79 31.34 -78.97
C GLU A 207 32.36 30.87 -80.36
N ALA A 208 31.54 29.81 -80.44
CA ALA A 208 31.00 29.31 -81.70
C ALA A 208 30.10 30.35 -82.40
N ALA A 209 29.27 31.06 -81.64
CA ALA A 209 28.43 32.15 -82.16
C ALA A 209 29.27 33.33 -82.68
N VAL A 210 30.32 33.73 -81.95
CA VAL A 210 31.26 34.79 -82.39
C VAL A 210 32.01 34.36 -83.65
N SER A 211 32.51 33.12 -83.71
CA SER A 211 33.19 32.58 -84.89
C SER A 211 32.28 32.59 -86.13
N CYS A 212 31.02 32.16 -85.98
CA CYS A 212 30.02 32.20 -87.05
C CYS A 212 29.76 33.62 -87.57
N LEU A 213 29.58 34.59 -86.67
CA LEU A 213 29.41 36.00 -87.03
C LEU A 213 30.65 36.59 -87.71
N THR A 214 31.85 36.18 -87.27
CA THR A 214 33.12 36.62 -87.86
C THR A 214 33.28 36.05 -89.27
N GLN A 215 32.86 34.81 -89.50
CA GLN A 215 32.88 34.15 -90.80
C GLN A 215 31.84 34.75 -91.77
N GLN A 216 30.65 35.13 -91.28
CA GLN A 216 29.65 35.90 -92.03
C GLN A 216 30.15 37.31 -92.39
N ALA A 217 30.82 37.99 -91.47
CA ALA A 217 31.41 39.31 -91.71
C ALA A 217 32.57 39.26 -92.73
N ALA A 218 33.42 38.22 -92.67
CA ALA A 218 34.48 37.99 -93.64
C ALA A 218 33.92 37.71 -95.06
N ALA A 219 32.83 36.94 -95.16
CA ALA A 219 32.12 36.69 -96.41
C ALA A 219 31.47 37.96 -97.01
N LEU A 220 31.14 38.96 -96.20
CA LEU A 220 30.65 40.27 -96.64
C LEU A 220 31.78 41.25 -97.02
N SER A 221 33.04 40.95 -96.65
CA SER A 221 34.20 41.80 -96.97
C SER A 221 34.96 41.38 -98.25
N MET A 222 34.67 40.20 -98.79
CA MET A 222 35.09 39.80 -100.13
C MET A 222 34.01 40.27 -101.12
N GLY A 223 34.32 41.29 -101.90
CA GLY A 223 33.44 41.81 -102.96
C GLY A 223 33.13 40.77 -104.05
N PRO A 224 32.11 41.01 -104.88
CA PRO A 224 31.59 40.02 -105.83
C PRO A 224 32.61 39.80 -106.95
N ASP A 225 33.02 38.56 -107.17
CA ASP A 225 33.50 38.13 -108.47
C ASP A 225 32.38 37.38 -109.18
N ASP A 226 32.14 37.76 -110.43
CA ASP A 226 31.02 37.34 -111.26
C ASP A 226 31.12 35.86 -111.62
N GLY A 227 30.02 35.13 -111.46
CA GLY A 227 29.78 33.91 -112.24
C GLY A 227 29.28 32.70 -111.45
N GLN A 228 28.03 32.32 -111.80
CA GLN A 228 27.40 31.00 -111.64
C GLN A 228 26.70 30.67 -110.31
N GLN A 229 25.35 30.61 -110.41
CA GLN A 229 24.43 29.81 -109.58
C GLN A 229 24.96 28.38 -109.33
N PRO A 230 24.64 27.70 -108.21
CA PRO A 230 23.23 27.32 -107.93
C PRO A 230 22.79 27.08 -106.45
N SER A 231 21.47 26.94 -106.33
CA SER A 231 20.71 26.15 -105.33
C SER A 231 20.68 26.60 -103.86
N THR A 232 19.46 26.95 -103.45
CA THR A 232 18.99 27.34 -102.13
C THR A 232 19.29 26.30 -101.04
N SER A 233 20.16 26.65 -100.09
CA SER A 233 20.37 25.94 -98.84
C SER A 233 19.35 26.36 -97.78
N LYS A 234 18.85 25.37 -97.02
CA LYS A 234 17.99 25.54 -95.85
C LYS A 234 18.69 26.37 -94.78
N ALA A 235 18.11 27.50 -94.41
CA ALA A 235 18.49 28.25 -93.23
C ALA A 235 18.14 27.46 -91.97
N CYS A 236 19.13 27.28 -91.10
CA CYS A 236 18.95 26.88 -89.71
C CYS A 236 18.19 28.01 -88.97
N GLN A 237 17.08 27.66 -88.34
CA GLN A 237 16.50 28.48 -87.27
C GLN A 237 17.06 28.00 -85.92
N PRO A 238 17.38 28.91 -84.98
CA PRO A 238 17.78 28.55 -83.63
C PRO A 238 16.55 28.12 -82.82
N LEU A 239 16.56 26.91 -82.27
CA LEU A 239 15.52 26.48 -81.34
C LEU A 239 15.76 27.13 -79.97
N THR A 240 14.79 27.93 -79.56
CA THR A 240 14.72 28.64 -78.29
C THR A 240 14.56 27.69 -77.11
N LEU A 241 15.34 27.95 -76.07
CA LEU A 241 15.33 27.29 -74.77
C LEU A 241 14.07 27.69 -73.97
N SER A 242 12.94 27.06 -74.26
CA SER A 242 11.74 27.24 -73.43
C SER A 242 10.77 26.09 -73.63
N GLU A 243 11.12 24.92 -73.07
CA GLU A 243 10.18 23.82 -72.78
C GLU A 243 10.91 22.76 -71.95
N LEU A 244 11.11 23.02 -70.66
CA LEU A 244 11.44 22.00 -69.64
C LEU A 244 11.20 22.60 -68.25
N ASN A 245 10.01 23.14 -68.04
CA ASN A 245 9.54 23.43 -66.69
C ASN A 245 8.03 23.31 -66.70
N ASN A 246 7.53 22.10 -66.42
CA ASN A 246 6.22 21.84 -65.85
C ASN A 246 6.05 20.31 -65.67
N ALA A 247 6.26 19.84 -64.45
CA ALA A 247 5.54 18.66 -63.95
C ALA A 247 5.14 18.92 -62.48
N PRO A 248 3.89 18.60 -62.06
CA PRO A 248 3.30 19.13 -60.85
C PRO A 248 3.63 18.29 -59.61
N TYR A 249 3.62 18.94 -58.47
CA TYR A 249 3.56 18.34 -57.14
C TYR A 249 2.40 17.34 -57.05
N HIS A 250 2.69 16.07 -56.75
CA HIS A 250 1.71 15.12 -56.26
C HIS A 250 2.00 14.73 -54.81
N THR A 251 0.96 14.96 -54.02
CA THR A 251 0.77 14.76 -52.60
C THR A 251 0.87 13.29 -52.17
N LEU A 252 1.45 13.06 -51.00
CA LEU A 252 1.42 11.79 -50.25
C LEU A 252 -0.02 11.32 -49.99
N PRO A 253 -0.22 9.98 -49.91
CA PRO A 253 -1.15 9.44 -48.93
C PRO A 253 -0.48 8.41 -48.00
N ALA A 254 -0.88 8.47 -46.74
CA ALA A 254 -0.66 7.47 -45.72
C ALA A 254 -1.70 6.33 -45.85
N GLY A 255 -1.30 5.10 -45.50
CA GLY A 255 -2.24 4.03 -45.12
C GLY A 255 -2.09 2.69 -45.84
N SER A 256 -1.34 1.79 -45.19
CA SER A 256 -1.52 0.34 -45.02
C SER A 256 -1.94 -0.60 -46.17
N SER A 257 -1.21 -1.73 -46.14
CA SER A 257 -1.58 -3.13 -46.45
C SER A 257 -1.69 -3.61 -47.89
N ASP A 258 -0.97 -4.72 -48.10
CA ASP A 258 -1.12 -5.79 -49.08
C ASP A 258 -0.91 -5.47 -50.56
N SER A 259 0.20 -5.99 -51.11
CA SER A 259 0.15 -6.85 -52.29
C SER A 259 1.53 -7.44 -52.64
N THR A 260 1.61 -8.76 -52.56
CA THR A 260 2.29 -9.57 -53.58
C THR A 260 1.61 -9.35 -54.93
N SER A 261 2.31 -8.71 -55.87
CA SER A 261 2.17 -8.99 -57.29
C SER A 261 3.25 -8.26 -58.08
N SER A 262 4.12 -9.07 -58.67
CA SER A 262 5.07 -8.68 -59.69
C SER A 262 4.30 -8.21 -60.94
N SER A 263 4.55 -6.98 -61.38
CA SER A 263 4.29 -6.59 -62.77
C SER A 263 5.45 -5.75 -63.29
N SER A 264 6.13 -6.37 -64.25
CA SER A 264 7.21 -5.82 -65.05
C SER A 264 6.66 -4.72 -65.97
N SER A 265 7.16 -3.50 -65.80
CA SER A 265 7.04 -2.40 -66.76
C SER A 265 8.45 -1.87 -67.01
N MET A 266 9.07 -2.30 -68.11
CA MET A 266 10.35 -1.78 -68.58
C MET A 266 10.14 -0.36 -69.12
N GLU A 267 10.49 0.65 -68.32
CA GLU A 267 10.89 1.95 -68.84
C GLU A 267 12.32 1.87 -69.39
N PRO A 268 12.69 2.67 -70.40
CA PRO A 268 14.03 2.64 -70.96
C PRO A 268 15.01 3.12 -69.90
N VAL A 269 15.81 2.19 -69.37
CA VAL A 269 16.91 2.48 -68.44
C VAL A 269 17.91 3.34 -69.20
N VAL A 270 17.83 4.66 -69.01
CA VAL A 270 18.95 5.56 -69.29
C VAL A 270 20.10 5.02 -68.44
N GLU A 271 21.09 4.42 -69.08
CA GLU A 271 22.21 3.79 -68.40
C GLU A 271 23.09 4.91 -67.80
N VAL A 272 22.70 5.38 -66.61
CA VAL A 272 23.46 6.37 -65.84
C VAL A 272 24.81 5.72 -65.53
N LYS A 273 25.87 6.12 -66.24
CA LYS A 273 27.24 5.66 -65.97
C LYS A 273 27.98 6.72 -65.17
N GLY A 274 28.84 6.28 -64.25
CA GLY A 274 29.67 7.15 -63.43
C GLY A 274 29.11 7.41 -62.01
N PRO A 275 29.56 8.47 -61.33
CA PRO A 275 29.41 8.67 -59.88
C PRO A 275 27.96 8.77 -59.38
N ILE A 276 27.00 9.11 -60.24
CA ILE A 276 25.56 9.14 -59.90
C ILE A 276 25.04 7.71 -59.66
N LYS A 277 25.49 6.72 -60.44
CA LYS A 277 25.07 5.31 -60.26
C LYS A 277 25.57 4.74 -58.94
N GLU A 278 26.81 5.06 -58.57
CA GLU A 278 27.39 4.64 -57.29
C GLU A 278 26.62 5.22 -56.09
N ILE A 279 26.19 6.48 -56.16
CA ILE A 279 25.35 7.09 -55.11
C ILE A 279 23.99 6.38 -55.03
N LEU A 280 23.36 6.09 -56.18
CA LEU A 280 22.07 5.37 -56.21
C LEU A 280 22.18 3.95 -55.66
N ASP A 281 23.24 3.21 -56.00
CA ASP A 281 23.51 1.87 -55.49
C ASP A 281 23.78 1.89 -53.97
N ASP A 282 24.52 2.89 -53.47
CA ASP A 282 24.77 3.07 -52.03
C ASP A 282 23.49 3.42 -51.26
N ILE A 283 22.63 4.30 -51.81
CA ILE A 283 21.31 4.63 -51.23
C ILE A 283 20.44 3.38 -51.16
N HIS A 284 20.40 2.60 -52.24
CA HIS A 284 19.61 1.37 -52.30
C HIS A 284 20.12 0.33 -51.29
N LYS A 285 21.45 0.16 -51.18
CA LYS A 285 22.07 -0.70 -50.16
C LYS A 285 21.77 -0.25 -48.73
N TYR A 286 21.76 1.07 -48.49
CA TYR A 286 21.42 1.64 -47.18
C TYR A 286 19.93 1.44 -46.84
N GLN A 287 19.03 1.57 -47.82
CA GLN A 287 17.61 1.25 -47.67
C GLN A 287 17.38 -0.22 -47.29
N LEU A 288 18.09 -1.15 -47.92
CA LEU A 288 18.03 -2.57 -47.56
C LEU A 288 18.48 -2.81 -46.12
N LYS A 289 19.56 -2.16 -45.69
CA LYS A 289 20.04 -2.21 -44.30
C LYS A 289 19.03 -1.63 -43.31
N LEU A 290 18.40 -0.50 -43.65
CA LEU A 290 17.36 0.13 -42.82
C LEU A 290 16.15 -0.80 -42.64
N ASN A 291 15.72 -1.45 -43.71
CA ASN A 291 14.62 -2.43 -43.67
C ASN A 291 14.92 -3.62 -42.75
N TYR A 292 16.16 -4.13 -42.76
CA TYR A 292 16.59 -5.18 -41.82
C TYR A 292 16.57 -4.69 -40.37
N ASN A 293 17.14 -3.51 -40.10
CA ASN A 293 17.16 -2.93 -38.75
C ASN A 293 15.75 -2.67 -38.23
N GLN A 294 14.83 -2.20 -39.09
CA GLN A 294 13.43 -1.98 -38.72
C GLN A 294 12.75 -3.30 -38.31
N LYS A 295 13.00 -4.39 -39.03
CA LYS A 295 12.48 -5.73 -38.67
C LYS A 295 13.06 -6.22 -37.34
N ASP A 296 14.36 -6.06 -37.11
CA ASP A 296 15.01 -6.43 -35.84
C ASP A 296 14.42 -5.66 -34.64
N ILE A 297 14.25 -4.34 -34.77
CA ILE A 297 13.62 -3.51 -33.73
C ILE A 297 12.18 -3.96 -33.46
N MET A 298 11.42 -4.27 -34.52
CA MET A 298 10.04 -4.73 -34.38
C MET A 298 9.93 -6.03 -33.58
N ILE A 299 10.85 -6.98 -33.79
CA ILE A 299 10.91 -8.23 -33.01
C ILE A 299 11.22 -7.95 -31.54
N ARG A 300 12.23 -7.12 -31.24
CA ARG A 300 12.59 -6.78 -29.86
C ARG A 300 11.47 -6.04 -29.12
N LEU A 301 10.73 -5.17 -29.81
CA LEU A 301 9.57 -4.48 -29.24
C LEU A 301 8.47 -5.48 -28.84
N PHE A 302 8.22 -6.50 -29.69
CA PHE A 302 7.25 -7.55 -29.39
C PHE A 302 7.66 -8.38 -28.17
N GLU A 303 8.93 -8.80 -28.08
CA GLU A 303 9.46 -9.53 -26.92
C GLU A 303 9.40 -8.69 -25.63
N CYS A 304 9.64 -7.37 -25.73
CA CYS A 304 9.52 -6.45 -24.62
C CYS A 304 8.07 -6.33 -24.14
N GLU A 305 7.11 -6.25 -25.05
CA GLU A 305 5.69 -6.18 -24.75
C GLU A 305 5.22 -7.44 -24.02
N GLU A 306 5.63 -8.63 -24.50
CA GLU A 306 5.31 -9.91 -23.86
C GLU A 306 5.85 -9.98 -22.42
N ARG A 307 7.10 -9.55 -22.20
CA ARG A 307 7.71 -9.46 -20.87
C ARG A 307 6.97 -8.51 -19.92
N MET A 308 6.49 -7.36 -20.42
CA MET A 308 5.71 -6.43 -19.60
C MET A 308 4.40 -7.06 -19.13
N VAL A 309 3.71 -7.79 -20.02
CA VAL A 309 2.48 -8.52 -19.67
C VAL A 309 2.73 -9.57 -18.58
N GLU A 310 3.86 -10.29 -18.65
CA GLU A 310 4.23 -11.27 -17.64
C GLU A 310 4.54 -10.63 -16.28
N LEU A 311 5.23 -9.48 -16.28
CA LEU A 311 5.45 -8.64 -15.09
C LEU A 311 4.15 -8.15 -14.47
N GLU A 312 3.19 -7.71 -15.28
CA GLU A 312 1.89 -7.31 -14.77
C GLU A 312 1.13 -8.47 -14.11
N ASN A 313 1.19 -9.65 -14.70
CA ASN A 313 0.51 -10.83 -14.19
C ASN A 313 1.11 -11.31 -12.85
N THR A 314 2.43 -11.26 -12.72
CA THR A 314 3.12 -11.57 -11.45
C THR A 314 2.82 -10.54 -10.38
N LEU A 315 2.76 -9.25 -10.70
CA LEU A 315 2.30 -8.19 -9.80
C LEU A 315 0.85 -8.40 -9.33
N LYS A 316 -0.06 -8.73 -10.26
CA LYS A 316 -1.46 -9.06 -9.94
C LYS A 316 -1.56 -10.26 -9.00
N LYS A 317 -0.69 -11.27 -9.16
CA LYS A 317 -0.61 -12.44 -8.26
C LYS A 317 -0.11 -12.03 -6.87
N CYS A 318 1.01 -11.31 -6.78
CA CYS A 318 1.54 -10.81 -5.51
C CYS A 318 0.50 -9.99 -4.74
N ARG A 319 -0.18 -9.06 -5.42
CA ARG A 319 -1.23 -8.22 -4.81
C ARG A 319 -2.37 -9.04 -4.21
N ARG A 320 -2.80 -10.11 -4.88
CA ARG A 320 -3.83 -11.04 -4.37
C ARG A 320 -3.34 -11.79 -3.13
N GLU A 321 -2.12 -12.30 -3.16
CA GLU A 321 -1.54 -13.02 -2.02
C GLU A 321 -1.35 -12.10 -0.80
N THR A 322 -0.86 -10.86 -1.00
CA THR A 322 -0.77 -9.85 0.06
C THR A 322 -2.15 -9.53 0.66
N TYR A 323 -3.19 -9.41 -0.16
CA TYR A 323 -4.54 -9.18 0.31
C TYR A 323 -5.05 -10.32 1.20
N HIS A 324 -4.89 -11.58 0.79
CA HIS A 324 -5.30 -12.73 1.60
C HIS A 324 -4.53 -12.83 2.92
N THR A 325 -3.23 -12.56 2.92
CA THR A 325 -2.45 -12.56 4.16
C THR A 325 -2.86 -11.42 5.07
N LYS A 326 -3.07 -10.21 4.54
CA LYS A 326 -3.58 -9.08 5.32
C LYS A 326 -4.90 -9.43 6.01
N GLN A 327 -5.83 -10.02 5.27
CA GLN A 327 -7.10 -10.47 5.82
C GLN A 327 -6.90 -11.48 6.96
N ARG A 328 -6.02 -12.48 6.78
CA ARG A 328 -5.69 -13.46 7.84
C ARG A 328 -5.01 -12.83 9.06
N THR A 329 -4.13 -11.84 8.86
CA THR A 329 -3.49 -11.12 9.97
C THR A 329 -4.48 -10.25 10.73
N GLU A 330 -5.44 -9.63 10.04
CA GLU A 330 -6.51 -8.85 10.67
C GLU A 330 -7.49 -9.76 11.43
N GLU A 331 -7.85 -10.92 10.86
CA GLU A 331 -8.62 -11.97 11.53
C GLU A 331 -7.89 -12.49 12.78
N LEU A 332 -6.58 -12.70 12.70
CA LEU A 332 -5.77 -13.15 13.83
C LEU A 332 -5.59 -12.07 14.89
N GLN A 333 -5.35 -10.81 14.52
CA GLN A 333 -5.35 -9.68 15.46
C GLN A 333 -6.70 -9.59 16.17
N THR A 334 -7.79 -9.78 15.42
CA THR A 334 -9.14 -9.84 15.98
C THR A 334 -9.27 -11.03 16.94
N ASN A 335 -8.77 -12.21 16.59
CA ASN A 335 -8.80 -13.40 17.45
C ASN A 335 -7.91 -13.27 18.69
N MET A 336 -6.77 -12.59 18.60
CA MET A 336 -5.91 -12.28 19.75
C MET A 336 -6.58 -11.26 20.67
N LEU A 337 -7.24 -10.24 20.12
CA LEU A 337 -8.08 -9.32 20.89
C LEU A 337 -9.24 -10.06 21.56
N MET A 338 -9.84 -11.03 20.85
CA MET A 338 -10.90 -11.89 21.38
C MET A 338 -10.38 -12.83 22.47
N ALA A 339 -9.19 -13.41 22.34
CA ALA A 339 -8.59 -14.27 23.37
C ALA A 339 -8.25 -13.46 24.64
N ASN A 340 -7.67 -12.27 24.48
CA ASN A 340 -7.32 -11.40 25.60
C ASN A 340 -8.56 -10.79 26.30
N ASN A 341 -9.67 -10.58 25.57
CA ASN A 341 -10.90 -9.96 26.11
C ASN A 341 -12.02 -10.97 26.43
N ARG A 342 -11.89 -12.25 26.10
CA ARG A 342 -12.85 -13.31 26.53
C ARG A 342 -12.78 -13.56 28.04
N GLY A 343 -11.65 -13.25 28.67
CA GLY A 343 -11.50 -13.36 30.13
C GLY A 343 -12.14 -12.21 30.92
N THR A 344 -12.35 -11.03 30.30
CA THR A 344 -13.03 -9.90 30.93
C THR A 344 -13.53 -8.93 29.85
N PRO A 345 -14.84 -8.90 29.51
CA PRO A 345 -15.37 -7.93 28.56
C PRO A 345 -15.15 -6.49 29.08
N ALA A 346 -15.04 -5.52 28.16
CA ALA A 346 -14.83 -4.12 28.53
C ALA A 346 -16.01 -3.54 29.32
N SER A 347 -17.20 -4.11 29.12
CA SER A 347 -18.42 -3.82 29.86
C SER A 347 -19.42 -4.97 29.70
N GLU A 348 -20.31 -5.12 30.67
CA GLU A 348 -21.35 -6.16 30.68
C GLU A 348 -22.77 -5.61 30.70
N ASN A 349 -22.95 -4.29 30.59
CA ASN A 349 -24.25 -3.62 30.71
C ASN A 349 -24.74 -3.02 29.39
N GLY A 350 -24.16 -3.41 28.25
CA GLY A 350 -24.51 -2.88 26.94
C GLY A 350 -24.05 -1.46 26.67
N HIS A 351 -23.20 -0.90 27.52
CA HIS A 351 -22.62 0.43 27.36
C HIS A 351 -21.09 0.37 27.34
N VAL A 352 -20.47 0.98 26.32
CA VAL A 352 -19.00 1.03 26.22
C VAL A 352 -18.51 2.36 25.66
N MET A 353 -17.35 2.81 26.15
CA MET A 353 -16.63 4.00 25.68
C MET A 353 -15.33 3.59 24.99
N TRP A 354 -15.17 3.92 23.72
CA TRP A 354 -13.97 3.70 22.94
C TRP A 354 -13.21 5.01 22.73
N ARG A 355 -12.06 5.11 23.41
CA ARG A 355 -11.07 6.16 23.19
C ARG A 355 -10.14 5.76 22.04
N ILE A 356 -10.04 6.63 21.04
CA ILE A 356 -9.16 6.48 19.88
C ILE A 356 -8.06 7.55 19.99
N ASP A 357 -6.89 7.13 20.47
CA ASP A 357 -5.68 7.96 20.54
C ASP A 357 -4.87 7.95 19.23
N ASN A 358 -3.96 8.92 19.08
CA ASN A 358 -3.13 9.10 17.88
C ASN A 358 -3.98 9.21 16.61
N PHE A 359 -5.05 10.00 16.67
CA PHE A 359 -6.06 10.10 15.63
C PHE A 359 -5.45 10.40 14.26
N ALA A 360 -4.51 11.33 14.15
CA ALA A 360 -3.85 11.69 12.90
C ALA A 360 -3.14 10.49 12.24
N ASN A 361 -2.41 9.70 13.05
CA ASN A 361 -1.73 8.51 12.55
C ASN A 361 -2.73 7.42 12.14
N ARG A 362 -3.76 7.16 12.94
CA ARG A 362 -4.80 6.18 12.63
C ARG A 362 -5.64 6.59 11.41
N LEU A 363 -5.85 7.89 11.20
CA LEU A 363 -6.52 8.42 10.02
C LEU A 363 -5.69 8.15 8.76
N GLN A 364 -4.37 8.36 8.83
CA GLN A 364 -3.46 8.04 7.73
C GLN A 364 -3.42 6.52 7.44
N GLN A 365 -3.35 5.69 8.48
CA GLN A 365 -3.44 4.23 8.31
C GLN A 365 -4.77 3.80 7.68
N SER A 366 -5.89 4.38 8.12
CA SER A 366 -7.22 4.12 7.55
C SER A 366 -7.27 4.53 6.07
N LYS A 367 -6.59 5.62 5.69
CA LYS A 367 -6.42 6.03 4.29
C LYS A 367 -5.65 4.98 3.48
N GLU A 368 -4.56 4.42 3.99
CA GLU A 368 -3.73 3.47 3.24
C GLU A 368 -4.35 2.06 3.17
N LEU A 369 -4.96 1.61 4.27
CA LEU A 369 -5.37 0.22 4.44
C LEU A 369 -6.81 -0.05 3.99
N GLU A 370 -7.70 0.94 3.97
CA GLU A 370 -9.12 0.78 3.64
C GLU A 370 -9.83 -0.30 4.45
N THR A 371 -9.42 -0.51 5.71
CA THR A 371 -10.02 -1.50 6.62
C THR A 371 -10.65 -0.87 7.85
N MET A 372 -11.57 -1.61 8.48
CA MET A 372 -12.21 -1.21 9.73
C MET A 372 -11.31 -1.59 10.90
N MET A 373 -10.96 -0.61 11.73
CA MET A 373 -10.29 -0.85 13.00
C MET A 373 -11.24 -1.53 13.98
N LYS A 374 -10.73 -2.50 14.73
CA LYS A 374 -11.48 -3.20 15.77
C LYS A 374 -11.33 -2.48 17.10
N GLY A 375 -12.46 -2.19 17.73
CA GLY A 375 -12.57 -1.56 19.04
C GLY A 375 -12.81 -2.57 20.17
N PRO A 376 -13.28 -2.11 21.33
CA PRO A 376 -13.51 -2.96 22.49
C PRO A 376 -14.59 -4.01 22.24
N ILE A 377 -14.46 -5.14 22.96
CA ILE A 377 -15.45 -6.21 23.02
C ILE A 377 -16.21 -6.07 24.35
N PHE A 378 -17.53 -6.15 24.31
CA PHE A 378 -18.43 -5.98 25.46
C PHE A 378 -19.68 -6.84 25.29
N THR A 379 -20.48 -7.00 26.34
CA THR A 379 -21.79 -7.70 26.25
C THR A 379 -22.94 -6.74 26.49
N ASN A 380 -24.11 -7.07 25.94
CA ASN A 380 -25.34 -6.28 26.15
C ASN A 380 -25.90 -6.41 27.58
N HIS A 381 -25.77 -7.58 28.19
CA HIS A 381 -26.06 -7.85 29.60
C HIS A 381 -25.12 -8.97 30.10
N PRO A 382 -25.07 -9.28 31.41
CA PRO A 382 -24.36 -10.46 31.90
C PRO A 382 -24.85 -11.72 31.19
N TYR A 383 -23.93 -12.58 30.75
CA TYR A 383 -24.23 -13.79 29.98
C TYR A 383 -24.97 -13.56 28.63
N GLY A 384 -24.91 -12.34 28.09
CA GLY A 384 -25.57 -11.97 26.84
C GLY A 384 -24.73 -12.12 25.57
N TYR A 385 -25.18 -11.49 24.48
CA TYR A 385 -24.47 -11.47 23.20
C TYR A 385 -23.14 -10.74 23.33
N MET A 386 -22.08 -11.30 22.74
CA MET A 386 -20.80 -10.61 22.61
C MET A 386 -20.80 -9.65 21.43
N LEU A 387 -20.39 -8.41 21.66
CA LEU A 387 -20.43 -7.31 20.72
C LEU A 387 -19.03 -6.71 20.53
N GLN A 388 -18.71 -6.28 19.31
CA GLN A 388 -17.49 -5.56 18.97
C GLN A 388 -17.80 -4.29 18.20
N LEU A 389 -17.30 -3.17 18.70
CA LEU A 389 -17.34 -1.90 18.00
C LEU A 389 -16.25 -1.85 16.93
N GLU A 390 -16.54 -1.26 15.78
CA GLU A 390 -15.61 -1.13 14.66
C GLU A 390 -15.67 0.28 14.05
N ALA A 391 -14.56 0.80 13.53
CA ALA A 391 -14.56 2.09 12.84
C ALA A 391 -13.48 2.23 11.77
N SER A 392 -13.80 2.96 10.70
CA SER A 392 -12.86 3.47 9.70
C SER A 392 -12.90 5.00 9.71
N LEU A 393 -11.79 5.61 10.14
CA LEU A 393 -11.71 7.06 10.33
C LEU A 393 -11.73 7.82 9.00
N TYR A 394 -11.11 7.28 7.95
CA TYR A 394 -11.05 7.89 6.63
C TYR A 394 -12.16 7.41 5.68
N GLY A 395 -13.02 6.50 6.15
CA GLY A 395 -14.08 5.91 5.34
C GLY A 395 -13.59 4.92 4.29
N ILE A 396 -14.51 4.09 3.80
CA ILE A 396 -14.27 2.99 2.86
C ILE A 396 -15.19 3.14 1.65
N GLY A 397 -14.70 2.78 0.46
CA GLY A 397 -15.48 2.79 -0.77
C GLY A 397 -15.98 4.19 -1.15
N THR A 398 -17.28 4.32 -1.41
CA THR A 398 -17.90 5.58 -1.86
C THR A 398 -17.86 6.71 -0.83
N TRP A 399 -17.64 6.39 0.45
CA TRP A 399 -17.61 7.35 1.57
C TRP A 399 -16.20 7.81 1.96
N ARG A 400 -15.18 7.26 1.27
CA ARG A 400 -13.77 7.52 1.52
C ARG A 400 -13.41 9.00 1.41
N GLY A 401 -12.59 9.47 2.34
CA GLY A 401 -12.11 10.85 2.46
C GLY A 401 -13.18 11.88 2.82
N ARG A 402 -14.43 11.46 3.07
CA ARG A 402 -15.55 12.35 3.37
C ARG A 402 -16.26 12.04 4.67
N ASN A 403 -16.23 10.78 5.11
CA ASN A 403 -16.97 10.34 6.30
C ASN A 403 -16.12 9.39 7.13
N LEU A 404 -16.28 9.48 8.45
CA LEU A 404 -15.98 8.39 9.36
C LEU A 404 -17.13 7.38 9.28
N ILE A 405 -16.77 6.10 9.28
CA ILE A 405 -17.73 4.99 9.31
C ILE A 405 -17.54 4.24 10.62
N ALA A 406 -18.60 3.96 11.36
CA ALA A 406 -18.56 3.07 12.51
C ALA A 406 -19.60 1.96 12.38
N GLY A 407 -19.34 0.80 12.98
CA GLY A 407 -20.18 -0.39 12.90
C GLY A 407 -20.19 -1.16 14.21
N LEU A 408 -21.20 -2.00 14.40
CA LEU A 408 -21.34 -2.87 15.57
C LEU A 408 -21.54 -4.30 15.09
N THR A 409 -20.69 -5.22 15.55
CA THR A 409 -20.69 -6.62 15.11
C THR A 409 -20.99 -7.55 16.28
N ILE A 410 -21.90 -8.52 16.10
CA ILE A 410 -22.16 -9.62 17.03
C ILE A 410 -21.14 -10.73 16.76
N LEU A 411 -20.46 -11.16 17.82
CA LEU A 411 -19.42 -12.19 17.81
C LEU A 411 -19.95 -13.49 18.43
N PRO A 412 -19.40 -14.67 18.05
CA PRO A 412 -19.75 -15.94 18.69
C PRO A 412 -19.39 -15.94 20.18
N GLY A 413 -20.42 -16.05 21.02
CA GLY A 413 -20.41 -16.05 22.48
C GLY A 413 -20.44 -17.44 23.12
N PRO A 414 -19.97 -17.58 24.37
CA PRO A 414 -20.05 -18.85 25.11
C PRO A 414 -21.49 -19.20 25.54
N TYR A 415 -22.39 -18.21 25.59
CA TYR A 415 -23.78 -18.37 26.00
C TYR A 415 -24.75 -18.40 24.82
N ASP A 416 -24.27 -18.41 23.58
CA ASP A 416 -25.10 -18.28 22.37
C ASP A 416 -26.21 -19.33 22.28
N GLU A 417 -26.01 -20.53 22.83
CA GLU A 417 -27.01 -21.61 22.90
C GLU A 417 -28.21 -21.29 23.79
N LEU A 418 -28.06 -20.34 24.72
CA LEU A 418 -29.11 -19.89 25.64
C LEU A 418 -29.82 -18.62 25.16
N LEU A 419 -29.33 -18.00 24.08
CA LEU A 419 -29.83 -16.72 23.58
C LEU A 419 -30.80 -16.91 22.42
N GLU A 420 -31.65 -15.90 22.19
CA GLU A 420 -32.65 -15.93 21.13
C GLU A 420 -32.00 -15.70 19.75
N TRP A 421 -32.38 -16.50 18.75
CA TRP A 421 -31.89 -16.34 17.38
C TRP A 421 -33.04 -16.45 16.37
N PRO A 422 -33.04 -15.65 15.28
CA PRO A 422 -32.00 -14.70 14.87
C PRO A 422 -31.99 -13.40 15.69
N CYS A 423 -30.82 -13.00 16.18
CA CYS A 423 -30.65 -11.79 16.99
C CYS A 423 -30.83 -10.52 16.16
N ARG A 424 -31.63 -9.56 16.66
CA ARG A 424 -31.81 -8.24 16.04
C ARG A 424 -31.53 -7.11 17.04
N LEU A 425 -30.27 -6.99 17.46
CA LEU A 425 -29.89 -6.04 18.48
C LEU A 425 -29.76 -4.61 17.93
N SER A 426 -30.53 -3.68 18.49
CA SER A 426 -30.49 -2.24 18.16
C SER A 426 -29.63 -1.48 19.15
N ALA A 427 -28.85 -0.52 18.66
CA ALA A 427 -27.96 0.30 19.47
C ALA A 427 -27.87 1.73 18.93
N THR A 428 -27.27 2.62 19.71
CA THR A 428 -26.93 3.99 19.30
C THR A 428 -25.44 4.23 19.46
N ILE A 429 -24.78 4.64 18.38
CA ILE A 429 -23.41 5.12 18.40
C ILE A 429 -23.42 6.64 18.62
N CYS A 430 -22.62 7.10 19.57
CA CYS A 430 -22.46 8.50 19.92
C CYS A 430 -21.01 8.95 19.70
N VAL A 431 -20.81 10.03 18.94
CA VAL A 431 -19.52 10.72 18.88
C VAL A 431 -19.54 11.86 19.89
N ARG A 432 -18.67 11.79 20.91
CA ARG A 432 -18.65 12.78 22.00
C ARG A 432 -17.98 14.09 21.56
N ASP A 433 -18.62 15.20 21.90
CA ASP A 433 -18.04 16.54 21.78
C ASP A 433 -17.21 16.86 23.03
N GLN A 434 -15.92 17.15 22.87
CA GLN A 434 -14.97 17.42 23.96
C GLN A 434 -14.92 18.92 24.31
N ALA A 435 -16.10 19.53 24.45
CA ALA A 435 -16.28 20.92 24.86
C ALA A 435 -15.66 21.16 26.25
N ALA A 436 -15.21 22.39 26.51
CA ALA A 436 -14.63 22.76 27.82
C ALA A 436 -15.69 22.72 28.94
N ASN A 437 -16.93 23.09 28.60
CA ASN A 437 -18.10 22.97 29.46
C ASN A 437 -18.96 21.80 28.98
N GLN A 438 -19.19 20.81 29.84
CA GLN A 438 -19.94 19.59 29.47
C GLN A 438 -21.42 19.88 29.15
N ALA A 439 -22.00 20.95 29.71
CA ALA A 439 -23.38 21.37 29.42
C ALA A 439 -23.55 21.94 27.99
N GLU A 440 -22.47 22.38 27.36
CA GLU A 440 -22.47 22.92 25.99
C GLU A 440 -22.06 21.87 24.93
N ALA A 441 -21.68 20.67 25.38
CA ALA A 441 -21.29 19.58 24.50
C ALA A 441 -22.49 19.12 23.67
N VAL A 442 -22.32 19.08 22.35
CA VAL A 442 -23.36 18.60 21.42
C VAL A 442 -22.88 17.29 20.79
N PRO A 443 -23.11 16.13 21.42
CA PRO A 443 -22.74 14.83 20.85
C PRO A 443 -23.56 14.49 19.60
N ILE A 444 -22.97 13.68 18.71
CA ILE A 444 -23.64 13.19 17.49
C ILE A 444 -24.16 11.78 17.75
N TYR A 445 -25.48 11.59 17.75
CA TYR A 445 -26.11 10.28 17.90
C TYR A 445 -26.51 9.69 16.55
N LYS A 446 -26.22 8.40 16.34
CA LYS A 446 -26.59 7.64 15.15
C LYS A 446 -27.11 6.25 15.55
N PRO A 447 -28.37 5.90 15.22
CA PRO A 447 -28.88 4.56 15.47
C PRO A 447 -28.21 3.54 14.55
N ILE A 448 -28.05 2.30 15.04
CA ILE A 448 -27.45 1.19 14.31
C ILE A 448 -28.10 -0.14 14.70
N VAL A 449 -28.16 -1.07 13.77
CA VAL A 449 -28.50 -2.48 14.06
C VAL A 449 -27.24 -3.32 13.95
N ALA A 450 -26.92 -4.06 15.00
CA ALA A 450 -25.72 -4.89 15.07
C ALA A 450 -25.74 -5.97 13.98
N LYS A 451 -24.58 -6.24 13.40
CA LYS A 451 -24.42 -7.22 12.33
C LYS A 451 -23.89 -8.54 12.87
N VAL A 452 -24.51 -9.66 12.53
CA VAL A 452 -23.95 -10.98 12.83
C VAL A 452 -22.70 -11.26 11.99
N LYS A 453 -21.58 -11.63 12.63
CA LYS A 453 -20.33 -11.94 11.93
C LYS A 453 -20.53 -13.09 10.94
N GLY A 454 -20.17 -12.87 9.67
CA GLY A 454 -20.29 -13.86 8.59
C GLY A 454 -21.62 -13.82 7.81
N GLN A 455 -22.64 -13.11 8.30
CA GLN A 455 -23.92 -12.96 7.61
C GLN A 455 -23.88 -11.80 6.60
N ARG A 456 -24.49 -12.01 5.42
CA ARG A 456 -24.70 -10.97 4.41
C ARG A 456 -26.10 -10.37 4.59
N ASP A 457 -26.19 -9.37 5.45
CA ASP A 457 -27.45 -8.66 5.66
C ASP A 457 -27.56 -7.39 4.81
N LYS A 458 -28.82 -7.01 4.51
CA LYS A 458 -29.19 -5.83 3.71
C LYS A 458 -29.44 -4.57 4.56
N ASN A 459 -29.27 -4.63 5.88
CA ASN A 459 -29.65 -3.55 6.79
C ASN A 459 -28.55 -2.46 6.91
N GLN A 460 -28.89 -1.33 7.54
CA GLN A 460 -27.93 -0.28 7.92
C GLN A 460 -27.04 -0.76 9.08
N HIS A 461 -25.96 -1.45 8.75
CA HIS A 461 -24.96 -1.94 9.72
C HIS A 461 -23.84 -0.96 10.00
N TYR A 462 -23.89 0.22 9.39
CA TYR A 462 -22.87 1.24 9.52
C TYR A 462 -23.51 2.60 9.71
N VAL A 463 -22.89 3.39 10.58
CA VAL A 463 -23.21 4.80 10.77
C VAL A 463 -22.14 5.64 10.08
N TYR A 464 -22.57 6.74 9.48
CA TYR A 464 -21.72 7.65 8.72
C TYR A 464 -21.73 9.01 9.41
N VAL A 465 -20.54 9.53 9.70
CA VAL A 465 -20.33 10.85 10.28
C VAL A 465 -19.47 11.66 9.32
N PRO A 466 -20.03 12.69 8.65
CA PRO A 466 -19.27 13.53 7.73
C PRO A 466 -18.06 14.16 8.42
N HIS A 467 -16.92 14.21 7.72
CA HIS A 467 -15.71 14.86 8.21
C HIS A 467 -15.95 16.34 8.47
N ASP A 468 -16.71 17.02 7.62
CA ASP A 468 -17.09 18.43 7.85
C ASP A 468 -17.80 18.61 9.21
N GLN A 469 -18.66 17.66 9.57
CA GLN A 469 -19.32 17.66 10.89
C GLN A 469 -18.33 17.30 12.00
N LEU A 470 -17.47 16.30 11.79
CA LEU A 470 -16.47 15.84 12.76
C LEU A 470 -15.44 16.93 13.11
N TYR A 471 -15.09 17.80 12.15
CA TYR A 471 -14.16 18.92 12.35
C TYR A 471 -14.85 20.24 12.71
N SER A 472 -16.19 20.29 12.71
CA SER A 472 -16.94 21.52 13.02
C SER A 472 -16.84 21.96 14.48
N ARG A 473 -16.57 21.02 15.41
CA ARG A 473 -16.52 21.25 16.87
C ARG A 473 -15.39 20.44 17.50
N GLY A 474 -15.36 20.39 18.84
CA GLY A 474 -14.35 19.70 19.63
C GLY A 474 -14.45 18.17 19.63
N TYR A 475 -14.97 17.53 18.58
CA TYR A 475 -15.06 16.06 18.53
C TYR A 475 -13.67 15.40 18.46
N VAL A 476 -12.74 16.00 17.69
CA VAL A 476 -11.33 15.62 17.65
C VAL A 476 -10.53 16.68 18.41
N LYS A 477 -9.97 16.32 19.56
CA LYS A 477 -9.21 17.24 20.41
C LYS A 477 -8.01 16.52 21.00
N LYS A 478 -6.86 17.21 21.08
CA LYS A 478 -5.58 16.64 21.55
C LYS A 478 -5.23 15.31 20.85
N ASP A 479 -5.49 15.22 19.55
CA ASP A 479 -5.27 14.01 18.74
C ASP A 479 -6.05 12.76 19.23
N THR A 480 -7.23 13.00 19.84
CA THR A 480 -8.11 11.93 20.35
C THR A 480 -9.55 12.10 19.89
N LEU A 481 -10.23 10.97 19.70
CA LEU A 481 -11.67 10.86 19.40
C LEU A 481 -12.33 9.86 20.37
N PHE A 482 -13.58 10.11 20.76
CA PHE A 482 -14.35 9.22 21.63
C PHE A 482 -15.63 8.76 20.93
N LEU A 483 -15.77 7.44 20.80
CA LEU A 483 -16.97 6.76 20.32
C LEU A 483 -17.62 6.00 21.46
N GLU A 484 -18.90 6.24 21.68
CA GLU A 484 -19.69 5.58 22.70
C GLU A 484 -20.79 4.75 22.07
N VAL A 485 -21.15 3.64 22.70
CA VAL A 485 -22.26 2.80 22.25
C VAL A 485 -23.20 2.54 23.41
N PHE A 486 -24.50 2.69 23.13
CA PHE A 486 -25.58 2.28 24.01
C PHE A 486 -26.42 1.22 23.30
N VAL A 487 -26.49 0.01 23.84
CA VAL A 487 -27.38 -1.03 23.34
C VAL A 487 -28.77 -0.80 23.96
N GLY A 488 -29.79 -0.65 23.11
CA GLY A 488 -31.17 -0.52 23.56
C GLY A 488 -31.76 -1.89 23.86
N GLU A 489 -32.44 -2.03 24.99
CA GLU A 489 -33.28 -3.19 25.24
C GLU A 489 -34.44 -3.18 24.24
N GLU A 490 -34.63 -4.27 23.49
CA GLU A 490 -35.85 -4.47 22.73
C GLU A 490 -37.01 -4.66 23.71
N GLY A 491 -37.76 -3.57 23.96
CA GLY A 491 -39.18 -3.60 24.31
C GLY A 491 -39.60 -4.59 25.39
N SER A 492 -39.33 -4.26 26.65
CA SER A 492 -40.47 -4.03 27.54
C SER A 492 -41.03 -2.65 27.16
N GLY A 493 -42.25 -2.62 26.64
CA GLY A 493 -42.89 -1.37 26.23
C GLY A 493 -43.05 -0.45 27.44
N SER A 494 -42.43 0.74 27.40
CA SER A 494 -42.78 1.86 28.26
C SER A 494 -42.58 3.13 27.47
N SER A 495 -43.71 3.75 27.11
CA SER A 495 -43.80 5.16 26.79
C SER A 495 -43.13 6.00 27.88
N GLU A 496 -42.70 7.20 27.48
CA GLU A 496 -42.13 8.30 28.29
C GLU A 496 -40.60 8.26 28.43
N LEU A 497 -39.95 9.06 27.58
CA LEU A 497 -39.19 10.26 28.00
C LEU A 497 -38.93 11.17 26.78
#